data_AF-A0A8X6FIT9-F1
#
_entry.id   AF-A0A8X6FIT9-F1
#
_cell.length_a   1.000
_cell.length_b   1.000
_cell.length_c   1.000
_cell.angle_alpha   90.00
_cell.angle_beta   90.00
_cell.angle_gamma   90.00
#
_symmetry.space_group_name_H-M   'P 1'
#
loop_
_entity.id
_entity.type
_entity.pdbx_description
1 polymer ?
#
loop_
_entity_poly.entity_id
_entity_poly.type
_entity_poly.pdbx_seq_one_letter_code
_entity_poly.pdbx_strand_id
1 'polypeptide(L)'
;MYGKITNFLEGKKGKAVSGYLEIKKDQVWGRVYTVHPGNAECYYLRLLLHKIRGPTSFTALKIVAGVVQPSFQAACRALGLLEDDTHWNSTLEEASISESPHKICELFAIILVFCQVGDPIKLWEKHRDSLAEDVKKQFEAEQVNIDLYLDIVYNQCLILLEDIVISMSDKALLQFGFLSPSREAGFAISNHHYGKELAYDTVHLSKIMAENVPKLNQEQKEIYDKILNSITSNSGDGKIKEVEGRINILESLSNIVGDLITLTKRIYPNIHQVGVDSSPWLKERAILTPTNDSANNINNFLLNKLTTKH
;
A
#
# COMPACT_ATOMS: atom_id res chain seq x y z
N MET A 1 17.80 39.06 15.49
CA MET A 1 18.99 39.89 15.22
C MET A 1 20.22 38.99 15.33
N TYR A 2 20.97 38.86 14.24
CA TYR A 2 22.19 38.05 14.17
C TYR A 2 23.31 38.72 14.99
N GLY A 3 23.74 38.08 16.08
CA GLY A 3 24.92 38.48 16.84
C GLY A 3 26.18 37.93 16.19
N LYS A 4 27.02 38.82 15.66
CA LYS A 4 28.36 38.54 15.15
C LYS A 4 29.20 37.83 16.23
N ILE A 5 29.77 36.67 15.89
CA ILE A 5 30.82 36.02 16.69
C ILE A 5 32.11 36.80 16.45
N THR A 6 32.54 37.59 17.44
CA THR A 6 33.85 38.26 17.43
C THR A 6 34.88 37.39 18.16
N ASN A 7 35.93 37.01 17.41
CA ASN A 7 37.29 36.68 17.85
C ASN A 7 37.47 35.61 18.94
N PHE A 8 37.75 34.37 18.51
CA PHE A 8 38.43 33.38 19.32
C PHE A 8 39.88 33.82 19.58
N LEU A 9 40.17 34.26 20.79
CA LEU A 9 41.55 34.36 21.29
C LEU A 9 41.87 33.06 22.02
N GLU A 10 42.61 32.15 21.37
CA GLU A 10 43.24 31.02 22.07
C GLU A 10 44.36 31.54 22.97
N GLY A 11 44.02 31.86 24.21
CA GLY A 11 45.02 31.98 25.27
C GLY A 11 45.59 30.59 25.57
N LYS A 12 46.74 30.24 24.98
CA LYS A 12 47.50 29.02 25.34
C LYS A 12 47.93 29.08 26.82
N LYS A 13 47.09 28.59 27.72
CA LYS A 13 47.38 28.39 29.16
C LYS A 13 47.98 26.98 29.38
N GLY A 14 48.74 26.79 30.47
CA GLY A 14 49.38 25.51 30.82
C GLY A 14 50.91 25.58 31.02
N LYS A 15 51.49 24.55 31.67
CA LYS A 15 52.95 24.38 31.85
C LYS A 15 53.57 23.69 30.63
N ALA A 16 54.72 24.16 30.14
CA ALA A 16 55.43 23.49 29.05
C ALA A 16 55.75 22.03 29.43
N VAL A 17 55.53 21.11 28.50
CA VAL A 17 55.92 19.71 28.66
C VAL A 17 57.45 19.64 28.55
N SER A 18 58.11 18.99 29.52
CA SER A 18 59.57 18.83 29.50
C SER A 18 60.00 18.18 28.17
N GLY A 19 60.85 18.88 27.41
CA GLY A 19 61.34 18.43 26.09
C GLY A 19 60.57 18.97 24.88
N TYR A 20 59.43 19.64 25.04
CA TYR A 20 58.62 20.17 23.93
C TYR A 20 58.15 21.61 24.21
N LEU A 21 58.90 22.59 23.66
CA LEU A 21 58.69 24.03 23.90
C LEU A 21 57.31 24.56 23.42
N GLU A 22 56.69 23.90 22.43
CA GLU A 22 55.41 24.33 21.86
C GLU A 22 54.18 23.67 22.50
N ILE A 23 54.37 22.63 23.32
CA ILE A 23 53.28 21.84 23.91
C ILE A 23 53.10 22.26 25.36
N LYS A 24 51.96 22.88 25.68
CA LYS A 24 51.57 23.23 27.05
C LYS A 24 50.61 22.19 27.60
N LYS A 25 50.95 21.60 28.75
CA LYS A 25 50.06 20.78 29.59
C LYS A 25 49.20 21.71 30.43
N ASP A 26 47.91 21.78 30.12
CA ASP A 26 46.91 22.44 30.94
C ASP A 26 45.89 21.40 31.43
N GLN A 27 45.28 21.65 32.59
CA GLN A 27 44.23 20.77 33.13
C GLN A 27 42.91 21.12 32.45
N VAL A 28 42.83 20.94 31.13
CA VAL A 28 41.60 21.13 30.37
C VAL A 28 40.72 19.92 30.60
N TRP A 29 39.62 20.12 31.32
CA TRP A 29 38.53 19.15 31.35
C TRP A 29 37.86 19.20 29.97
N GLY A 30 38.20 18.24 29.10
CA GLY A 30 37.52 18.08 27.82
C GLY A 30 36.02 17.89 28.08
N ARG A 31 35.20 18.83 27.63
CA ARG A 31 33.73 18.73 27.75
C ARG A 31 33.22 17.84 26.62
N VAL A 32 32.67 16.69 26.97
CA VAL A 32 31.93 15.85 26.02
C VAL A 32 30.48 16.32 26.00
N TYR A 33 30.07 16.99 24.93
CA TYR A 33 28.71 17.51 24.77
C TYR A 33 27.66 16.39 24.82
N THR A 34 26.47 16.71 25.33
CA THR A 34 25.29 15.82 25.22
C THR A 34 24.98 15.60 23.75
N VAL A 35 25.11 14.35 23.31
CA VAL A 35 24.78 13.93 21.94
C VAL A 35 23.43 13.25 21.99
N HIS A 36 22.49 13.73 21.17
CA HIS A 36 21.21 13.05 21.00
C HIS A 36 21.43 11.69 20.31
N PRO A 37 20.79 10.60 20.75
CA PRO A 37 20.95 9.26 20.15
C PRO A 37 20.70 9.22 18.63
N GLY A 38 19.88 10.13 18.11
CA GLY A 38 19.64 10.30 16.67
C GLY A 38 20.87 10.70 15.84
N ASN A 39 21.96 11.15 16.46
CA ASN A 39 23.26 11.31 15.80
C ASN A 39 24.16 10.11 16.12
N ALA A 40 23.90 9.02 15.40
CA ALA A 40 24.47 7.70 15.67
C ALA A 40 26.00 7.70 15.76
N GLU A 41 26.71 8.29 14.79
CA GLU A 41 28.17 8.36 14.82
C GLU A 41 28.72 9.08 16.06
N CYS A 42 28.21 10.28 16.35
CA CYS A 42 28.64 11.06 17.50
C CYS A 42 28.29 10.36 18.83
N TYR A 43 27.18 9.62 18.87
CA TYR A 43 26.76 8.85 20.05
C TYR A 43 27.75 7.71 20.33
N TYR A 44 28.08 6.89 19.33
CA TYR A 44 29.04 5.79 19.50
C TYR A 44 30.45 6.31 19.78
N LEU A 45 30.88 7.39 19.12
CA LEU A 45 32.14 8.06 19.42
C LEU A 45 32.20 8.51 20.89
N ARG A 46 31.13 9.14 21.39
CA ARG A 46 31.01 9.54 22.79
C ARG A 46 31.12 8.33 23.72
N LEU A 47 30.46 7.21 23.40
CA LEU A 47 30.52 5.98 24.19
C LEU A 47 31.96 5.46 24.30
N LEU A 48 32.69 5.42 23.19
CA LEU A 48 34.09 5.00 23.15
C LEU A 48 35.00 5.94 23.95
N LEU A 49 34.81 7.26 23.82
CA LEU A 49 35.57 8.25 24.59
C LEU A 49 35.36 8.14 26.11
N HIS A 50 34.22 7.62 26.56
CA HIS A 50 33.98 7.36 27.99
C HIS A 50 34.67 6.07 28.48
N LYS A 51 34.96 5.11 27.60
CA LYS A 51 35.53 3.81 27.96
C LYS A 51 37.03 3.71 27.71
N ILE A 52 37.51 4.24 26.59
CA ILE A 52 38.91 4.17 26.16
C ILE A 52 39.66 5.38 26.72
N ARG A 53 40.72 5.14 27.50
CA ARG A 53 41.53 6.21 28.12
C ARG A 53 42.69 6.62 27.22
N GLY A 54 42.86 7.94 27.05
CA GLY A 54 43.98 8.53 26.32
C GLY A 54 44.11 8.13 24.84
N PRO A 55 43.02 8.04 24.06
CA PRO A 55 43.13 7.77 22.63
C PRO A 55 43.96 8.86 21.94
N THR A 56 44.92 8.46 21.11
CA THR A 56 45.79 9.39 20.37
C THR A 56 45.29 9.70 18.96
N SER A 57 44.27 8.97 18.49
CA SER A 57 43.59 9.19 17.20
C SER A 57 42.20 8.56 17.16
N PHE A 58 41.38 8.92 16.18
CA PHE A 58 40.09 8.24 15.93
C PHE A 58 40.26 6.77 15.56
N THR A 59 41.36 6.42 14.87
CA THR A 59 41.68 5.03 14.57
C THR A 59 41.96 4.23 15.84
N ALA A 60 42.65 4.83 16.82
CA ALA A 60 42.91 4.20 18.11
C ALA A 60 41.62 3.87 18.88
N LEU A 61 40.57 4.70 18.73
CA LEU A 61 39.25 4.43 19.32
C LEU A 61 38.55 3.21 18.70
N LYS A 62 38.91 2.83 17.46
CA LYS A 62 38.33 1.68 16.77
C LYS A 62 39.11 0.39 16.98
N ILE A 63 40.23 0.41 17.72
CA ILE A 63 41.02 -0.80 17.98
C ILE A 63 40.42 -1.55 19.17
N VAL A 64 39.91 -2.76 18.92
CA VAL A 64 39.38 -3.66 19.96
C VAL A 64 40.12 -4.99 19.84
N ALA A 65 40.73 -5.44 20.93
CA ALA A 65 41.55 -6.66 20.96
C ALA A 65 42.63 -6.73 19.85
N GLY A 66 43.22 -5.58 19.50
CA GLY A 66 44.26 -5.49 18.46
C GLY A 66 43.76 -5.39 17.01
N VAL A 67 42.44 -5.44 16.78
CA VAL A 67 41.83 -5.35 15.44
C VAL A 67 41.16 -3.99 15.26
N VAL A 68 41.44 -3.33 14.12
CA VAL A 68 40.77 -2.07 13.75
C VAL A 68 39.37 -2.37 13.22
N GLN A 69 38.36 -1.88 13.93
CA GLN A 69 36.95 -2.04 13.54
C GLN A 69 36.56 -1.03 12.43
N PRO A 70 35.59 -1.39 11.56
CA PRO A 70 35.20 -0.55 10.42
C PRO A 70 34.59 0.78 10.87
N SER A 71 33.74 0.77 11.91
CA SER A 71 33.03 1.95 12.42
C SER A 71 33.13 2.08 13.95
N PHE A 72 32.76 3.24 14.50
CA PHE A 72 32.66 3.44 15.95
C PHE A 72 31.60 2.52 16.59
N GLN A 73 30.48 2.27 15.89
CA GLN A 73 29.47 1.32 16.33
C GLN A 73 30.03 -0.10 16.45
N ALA A 74 30.80 -0.56 15.45
CA ALA A 74 31.42 -1.88 15.47
C ALA A 74 32.41 -2.03 16.64
N ALA A 75 33.17 -0.96 16.94
CA ALA A 75 34.03 -0.92 18.13
C ALA A 75 33.24 -0.98 19.44
N CYS A 76 32.13 -0.22 19.57
CA CYS A 76 31.24 -0.30 20.73
C CYS A 76 30.68 -1.72 20.92
N ARG A 77 30.25 -2.36 19.82
CA ARG A 77 29.73 -3.73 19.83
C ARG A 77 30.77 -4.73 20.28
N ALA A 78 31.98 -4.66 19.71
CA ALA A 78 33.09 -5.54 20.09
C ALA A 78 33.54 -5.36 21.55
N LEU A 79 33.34 -4.16 22.13
CA LEU A 79 33.58 -3.87 23.54
C LEU A 79 32.40 -4.24 24.47
N GLY A 80 31.30 -4.77 23.94
CA GLY A 80 30.10 -5.11 24.71
C GLY A 80 29.41 -3.88 25.33
N LEU A 81 29.51 -2.72 24.66
CA LEU A 81 28.93 -1.46 25.14
C LEU A 81 27.50 -1.21 24.63
N LEU A 82 27.04 -2.04 23.69
CA LEU A 82 25.69 -2.00 23.15
C LEU A 82 24.88 -3.12 23.83
N GLU A 83 23.59 -2.87 24.06
CA GLU A 83 22.69 -3.92 24.55
C GLU A 83 22.63 -5.08 23.55
N ASP A 84 22.51 -6.30 24.08
CA ASP A 84 22.29 -7.48 23.26
C ASP A 84 20.85 -7.44 22.73
N ASP A 85 20.70 -7.64 21.42
CA ASP A 85 19.40 -7.72 20.74
C ASP A 85 18.59 -8.95 21.20
N THR A 86 19.05 -9.73 22.18
CA THR A 86 18.32 -10.83 22.82
C THR A 86 16.91 -10.44 23.23
N HIS A 87 16.71 -9.24 23.77
CA HIS A 87 15.37 -8.84 24.21
C HIS A 87 14.44 -8.68 23.00
N TRP A 88 14.90 -7.99 21.94
CA TRP A 88 14.13 -7.82 20.71
C TRP A 88 13.83 -9.14 20.02
N ASN A 89 14.78 -10.09 20.10
CA ASN A 89 14.56 -11.43 19.63
C ASN A 89 13.41 -12.13 20.36
N SER A 90 13.42 -12.13 21.69
CA SER A 90 12.32 -12.72 22.46
C SER A 90 11.00 -12.00 22.21
N THR A 91 10.99 -10.67 22.12
CA THR A 91 9.77 -9.90 21.84
C THR A 91 9.16 -10.25 20.48
N LEU A 92 9.98 -10.34 19.44
CA LEU A 92 9.50 -10.70 18.09
C LEU A 92 9.08 -12.18 17.98
N GLU A 93 9.75 -13.06 18.73
CA GLU A 93 9.40 -14.48 18.81
C GLU A 93 8.10 -14.72 19.58
N GLU A 94 7.83 -13.93 20.63
CA GLU A 94 6.53 -13.94 21.30
C GLU A 94 5.43 -13.39 20.37
N ALA A 95 5.69 -12.27 19.70
CA ALA A 95 4.75 -11.67 18.77
C ALA A 95 4.44 -12.60 17.58
N SER A 96 5.40 -13.39 17.09
CA SER A 96 5.15 -14.35 16.00
C SER A 96 4.21 -15.49 16.37
N ILE A 97 4.03 -15.76 17.66
CA ILE A 97 3.10 -16.77 18.16
C ILE A 97 1.72 -16.17 18.39
N SER A 98 1.63 -14.91 18.82
CA SER A 98 0.37 -14.30 19.29
C SER A 98 -0.27 -13.27 18.35
N GLU A 99 0.48 -12.70 17.41
CA GLU A 99 0.04 -11.55 16.60
C GLU A 99 0.04 -11.85 15.10
N SER A 100 -0.62 -11.00 14.32
CA SER A 100 -0.61 -11.13 12.85
C SER A 100 0.70 -10.60 12.25
N PRO A 101 1.12 -11.06 11.06
CA PRO A 101 2.35 -10.61 10.39
C PRO A 101 2.42 -9.08 10.23
N HIS A 102 1.30 -8.44 9.89
CA HIS A 102 1.20 -6.98 9.86
C HIS A 102 1.55 -6.33 11.22
N LYS A 103 1.05 -6.86 12.34
CA LYS A 103 1.35 -6.36 13.68
C LYS A 103 2.82 -6.56 14.05
N ILE A 104 3.42 -7.67 13.63
CA ILE A 104 4.84 -7.92 13.81
C ILE A 104 5.67 -6.91 12.99
N CYS A 105 5.24 -6.55 11.77
CA CYS A 105 5.87 -5.48 10.98
C CYS A 105 5.78 -4.10 11.65
N GLU A 106 4.62 -3.74 12.23
CA GLU A 106 4.49 -2.51 13.01
C GLU A 106 5.43 -2.51 14.23
N LEU A 107 5.49 -3.62 14.96
CA LEU A 107 6.40 -3.79 16.11
C LEU A 107 7.87 -3.67 15.68
N PHE A 108 8.25 -4.30 14.58
CA PHE A 108 9.60 -4.20 14.03
C PHE A 108 9.94 -2.75 13.64
N ALA A 109 9.01 -2.03 13.00
CA ALA A 109 9.20 -0.61 12.69
C ALA A 109 9.38 0.25 13.95
N ILE A 110 8.60 -0.01 15.01
CA ILE A 110 8.74 0.68 16.31
C ILE A 110 10.13 0.42 16.89
N ILE A 111 10.58 -0.84 16.89
CA ILE A 111 11.91 -1.24 17.36
C ILE A 111 12.99 -0.51 16.56
N LEU A 112 12.88 -0.44 15.23
CA LEU A 112 13.84 0.29 14.40
C LEU A 112 13.89 1.78 14.72
N VAL A 113 12.72 2.44 14.82
CA VAL A 113 12.63 3.90 14.91
C VAL A 113 12.97 4.41 16.31
N PHE A 114 12.47 3.75 17.34
CA PHE A 114 12.47 4.27 18.71
C PHE A 114 13.46 3.56 19.63
N CYS A 115 13.94 2.37 19.27
CA CYS A 115 14.86 1.60 20.10
C CYS A 115 16.30 1.65 19.58
N GLN A 116 17.26 1.35 20.46
CA GLN A 116 18.66 1.20 20.08
C GLN A 116 18.93 -0.26 19.70
N VAL A 117 18.69 -0.58 18.43
CA VAL A 117 18.99 -1.91 17.90
C VAL A 117 20.47 -2.01 17.58
N GLY A 118 21.13 -3.04 18.12
CA GLY A 118 22.53 -3.33 17.89
C GLY A 118 22.79 -3.58 16.41
N ASP A 119 22.13 -4.58 15.83
CA ASP A 119 22.25 -4.97 14.41
C ASP A 119 20.88 -5.19 13.74
N PRO A 120 20.28 -4.14 13.15
CA PRO A 120 18.97 -4.20 12.51
C PRO A 120 18.85 -5.24 11.41
N ILE A 121 19.91 -5.44 10.62
CA ILE A 121 19.94 -6.37 9.49
C ILE A 121 19.95 -7.81 9.99
N LYS A 122 20.78 -8.09 11.00
CA LYS A 122 20.78 -9.42 11.62
C LYS A 122 19.44 -9.75 12.28
N LEU A 123 18.78 -8.76 12.89
CA LEU A 123 17.46 -8.93 13.48
C LEU A 123 16.41 -9.21 12.40
N TRP A 124 16.42 -8.45 11.29
CA TRP A 124 15.57 -8.71 10.13
C TRP A 124 15.77 -10.13 9.57
N GLU A 125 17.01 -10.53 9.27
CA GLU A 125 17.32 -11.83 8.67
C GLU A 125 16.77 -13.01 9.49
N LYS A 126 16.73 -12.86 10.82
CA LYS A 126 16.20 -13.90 11.70
C LYS A 126 14.67 -13.95 11.70
N HIS A 127 13.98 -12.82 11.55
CA HIS A 127 12.52 -12.71 11.72
C HIS A 127 11.75 -12.47 10.41
N ARG A 128 12.44 -12.29 9.28
CA ARG A 128 11.84 -11.97 7.97
C ARG A 128 10.81 -12.97 7.50
N ASP A 129 10.91 -14.23 7.92
CA ASP A 129 9.96 -15.26 7.56
C ASP A 129 8.59 -15.07 8.21
N SER A 130 8.59 -14.69 9.50
CA SER A 130 7.37 -14.34 10.24
C SER A 130 6.80 -13.00 9.77
N LEU A 131 7.68 -12.02 9.51
CA LEU A 131 7.27 -10.70 8.98
C LEU A 131 6.61 -10.81 7.60
N ALA A 132 7.15 -11.66 6.73
CA ALA A 132 6.65 -11.84 5.36
C ALA A 132 5.59 -12.96 5.22
N GLU A 133 5.09 -13.52 6.33
CA GLU A 133 4.20 -14.69 6.28
C GLU A 133 2.92 -14.43 5.46
N ASP A 134 2.29 -13.26 5.61
CA ASP A 134 1.10 -12.91 4.83
C ASP A 134 1.41 -12.80 3.33
N VAL A 135 2.58 -12.25 2.98
CA VAL A 135 3.03 -12.17 1.59
C VAL A 135 3.29 -13.57 1.04
N LYS A 136 3.92 -14.47 1.81
CA LYS A 136 4.13 -15.87 1.40
C LYS A 136 2.81 -16.58 1.14
N LYS A 137 1.83 -16.43 2.04
CA LYS A 137 0.50 -17.05 1.91
C LYS A 137 -0.23 -16.57 0.65
N GLN A 138 -0.06 -15.31 0.24
CA GLN A 138 -0.61 -14.81 -1.02
C GLN A 138 -0.03 -15.56 -2.22
N PHE A 139 1.29 -15.78 -2.24
CA PHE A 139 1.96 -16.52 -3.33
C PHE A 139 1.64 -18.03 -3.31
N GLU A 140 1.43 -18.62 -2.13
CA GLU A 140 0.97 -20.01 -1.97
C GLU A 140 -0.43 -20.23 -2.52
N ALA A 141 -1.37 -19.36 -2.17
CA ALA A 141 -2.74 -19.40 -2.68
C ALA A 141 -2.79 -19.32 -4.20
N GLU A 142 -1.76 -18.70 -4.79
CA GLU A 142 -1.56 -18.52 -6.22
C GLU A 142 -0.87 -19.69 -6.94
N GLN A 143 -0.63 -20.82 -6.25
CA GLN A 143 0.08 -22.01 -6.74
C GLN A 143 1.47 -21.70 -7.34
N VAL A 144 2.11 -20.62 -6.88
CA VAL A 144 3.46 -20.26 -7.31
C VAL A 144 4.46 -21.07 -6.48
N ASN A 145 5.52 -21.57 -7.12
CA ASN A 145 6.63 -22.17 -6.37
C ASN A 145 7.40 -21.07 -5.62
N ILE A 146 7.11 -20.90 -4.34
CA ILE A 146 7.64 -19.83 -3.48
C ILE A 146 9.16 -19.78 -3.47
N ASP A 147 9.84 -20.93 -3.53
CA ASP A 147 11.30 -21.01 -3.40
C ASP A 147 12.01 -20.23 -4.52
N LEU A 148 11.39 -20.09 -5.70
CA LEU A 148 11.92 -19.27 -6.80
C LEU A 148 11.63 -17.77 -6.64
N TYR A 149 10.77 -17.38 -5.71
CA TYR A 149 10.26 -16.01 -5.55
C TYR A 149 10.51 -15.43 -4.16
N LEU A 150 11.29 -16.09 -3.29
CA LEU A 150 11.60 -15.60 -1.94
C LEU A 150 12.16 -14.18 -1.94
N ASP A 151 13.04 -13.84 -2.88
CA ASP A 151 13.59 -12.48 -3.00
C ASP A 151 12.50 -11.44 -3.27
N ILE A 152 11.49 -11.79 -4.07
CA ILE A 152 10.35 -10.91 -4.39
C ILE A 152 9.44 -10.77 -3.18
N VAL A 153 9.16 -11.87 -2.48
CA VAL A 153 8.36 -11.90 -1.25
C VAL A 153 8.99 -11.01 -0.16
N TYR A 154 10.28 -11.19 0.10
CA TYR A 154 10.99 -10.37 1.07
C TYR A 154 11.07 -8.91 0.65
N ASN A 155 11.26 -8.62 -0.64
CA ASN A 155 11.23 -7.25 -1.15
C ASN A 155 9.86 -6.59 -0.94
N GLN A 156 8.75 -7.30 -1.18
CA GLN A 156 7.41 -6.77 -0.89
C GLN A 156 7.21 -6.51 0.60
N CYS A 157 7.67 -7.41 1.46
CA CYS A 157 7.63 -7.19 2.91
C CYS A 157 8.46 -5.96 3.32
N LEU A 158 9.62 -5.73 2.70
CA LEU A 158 10.44 -4.54 2.93
C LEU A 158 9.76 -3.25 2.46
N ILE A 159 8.99 -3.28 1.37
CA ILE A 159 8.17 -2.12 0.93
C ILE A 159 7.14 -1.76 2.01
N LEU A 160 6.38 -2.75 2.50
CA LEU A 160 5.39 -2.54 3.57
C LEU A 160 6.04 -1.97 4.82
N LEU A 161 7.18 -2.54 5.21
CA LEU A 161 7.94 -2.05 6.36
C LEU A 161 8.45 -0.62 6.15
N GLU A 162 8.94 -0.28 4.96
CA GLU A 162 9.42 1.06 4.63
C GLU A 162 8.28 2.08 4.74
N ASP A 163 7.09 1.76 4.24
CA ASP A 163 5.93 2.63 4.31
C ASP A 163 5.54 2.91 5.79
N ILE A 164 5.58 1.89 6.65
CA ILE A 164 5.34 2.06 8.10
C ILE A 164 6.42 2.95 8.73
N VAL A 165 7.70 2.69 8.46
CA VAL A 165 8.82 3.45 9.04
C VAL A 165 8.81 4.92 8.61
N ILE A 166 8.51 5.19 7.34
CA ILE A 166 8.35 6.56 6.82
C ILE A 166 7.19 7.24 7.54
N SER A 167 6.04 6.58 7.68
CA SER A 167 4.87 7.16 8.34
C SER A 167 5.12 7.56 9.80
N MET A 168 6.04 6.88 10.49
CA MET A 168 6.35 7.13 11.90
C MET A 168 7.48 8.13 12.12
N SER A 169 8.42 8.28 11.17
CA SER A 169 9.70 8.96 11.45
C SER A 169 10.27 9.82 10.33
N ASP A 170 9.63 9.87 9.17
CA ASP A 170 10.14 10.49 7.93
C ASP A 170 11.52 9.93 7.47
N LYS A 171 11.95 8.80 8.03
CA LYS A 171 13.22 8.13 7.67
C LYS A 171 12.93 6.98 6.72
N ALA A 172 13.85 6.77 5.77
CA ALA A 172 13.85 5.59 4.92
C ALA A 172 14.58 4.42 5.59
N LEU A 173 14.28 3.18 5.17
CA LEU A 173 14.97 1.98 5.66
C LEU A 173 16.49 2.03 5.45
N LEU A 174 16.95 2.72 4.41
CA LEU A 174 18.37 2.97 4.13
C LEU A 174 19.11 3.56 5.34
N GLN A 175 18.46 4.40 6.14
CA GLN A 175 19.07 5.03 7.32
C GLN A 175 19.34 4.04 8.46
N PHE A 176 18.71 2.85 8.40
CA PHE A 176 18.91 1.76 9.35
C PHE A 176 19.85 0.67 8.80
N GLY A 177 20.47 0.91 7.64
CA GLY A 177 21.46 0.01 7.03
C GLY A 177 20.88 -0.98 6.01
N PHE A 178 19.58 -0.90 5.70
CA PHE A 178 18.96 -1.75 4.69
C PHE A 178 19.26 -1.26 3.28
N LEU A 179 19.17 -2.15 2.29
CA LEU A 179 19.06 -1.72 0.90
C LEU A 179 17.64 -1.19 0.67
N SER A 180 17.52 -0.12 -0.12
CA SER A 180 16.21 0.39 -0.51
C SER A 180 15.44 -0.70 -1.28
N PRO A 181 14.19 -1.01 -0.91
CA PRO A 181 13.40 -1.99 -1.62
C PRO A 181 13.09 -1.52 -3.04
N SER A 182 13.12 -2.44 -4.00
CA SER A 182 12.76 -2.13 -5.40
C SER A 182 11.24 -2.06 -5.51
N ARG A 183 10.71 -0.85 -5.73
CA ARG A 183 9.29 -0.64 -5.99
C ARG A 183 8.91 -0.97 -7.44
N GLU A 184 9.89 -1.05 -8.34
CA GLU A 184 9.65 -1.44 -9.74
C GLU A 184 9.27 -2.92 -9.88
N ALA A 185 9.70 -3.78 -8.94
CA ALA A 185 9.34 -5.20 -8.92
C ALA A 185 7.81 -5.44 -8.84
N GLY A 186 7.03 -4.47 -8.35
CA GLY A 186 5.57 -4.53 -8.34
C GLY A 186 4.93 -4.54 -9.74
N PHE A 187 5.59 -4.00 -10.77
CA PHE A 187 5.07 -4.02 -12.15
C PHE A 187 5.09 -5.42 -12.77
N ALA A 188 6.05 -6.27 -12.38
CA ALA A 188 6.09 -7.67 -12.81
C ALA A 188 4.89 -8.47 -12.26
N ILE A 189 4.39 -8.09 -11.08
CA ILE A 189 3.29 -8.74 -10.36
C ILE A 189 1.93 -8.25 -10.89
N SER A 190 1.78 -6.95 -11.15
CA SER A 190 0.53 -6.40 -11.73
C SER A 190 0.23 -6.97 -13.12
N ASN A 191 1.26 -7.16 -13.96
CA ASN A 191 1.11 -7.84 -15.25
C ASN A 191 0.79 -9.33 -15.10
N HIS A 192 1.22 -9.99 -14.02
CA HIS A 192 0.87 -11.38 -13.71
C HIS A 192 -0.58 -11.52 -13.24
N HIS A 193 -1.08 -10.58 -12.42
CA HIS A 193 -2.49 -10.55 -12.00
C HIS A 193 -3.41 -10.33 -13.20
N TYR A 194 -3.05 -9.40 -14.10
CA TYR A 194 -3.78 -9.18 -15.35
C TYR A 194 -3.72 -10.40 -16.29
N GLY A 195 -2.56 -11.05 -16.41
CA GLY A 195 -2.42 -12.30 -17.18
C GLY A 195 -3.25 -13.45 -16.61
N LYS A 196 -3.43 -13.51 -15.28
CA LYS A 196 -4.22 -14.52 -14.58
C LYS A 196 -5.73 -14.29 -14.69
N GLU A 197 -6.21 -13.06 -14.64
CA GLU A 197 -7.63 -12.74 -14.90
C GLU A 197 -8.09 -13.21 -16.29
N LEU A 198 -7.15 -13.31 -17.25
CA LEU A 198 -7.39 -13.78 -18.60
C LEU A 198 -7.08 -15.27 -18.81
N ALA A 199 -6.41 -15.94 -17.87
CA ALA A 199 -5.96 -17.33 -17.97
C ALA A 199 -7.00 -18.32 -17.44
N TYR A 200 -8.22 -18.25 -17.96
CA TYR A 200 -9.27 -19.22 -17.63
C TYR A 200 -8.90 -20.62 -18.11
N ASP A 201 -9.16 -21.64 -17.29
CA ASP A 201 -9.10 -23.04 -17.73
C ASP A 201 -10.28 -23.33 -18.69
N THR A 202 -10.06 -23.01 -19.95
CA THR A 202 -11.04 -23.16 -21.03
C THR A 202 -11.51 -24.61 -21.21
N VAL A 203 -10.67 -25.59 -20.87
CA VAL A 203 -11.01 -27.02 -20.96
C VAL A 203 -11.95 -27.40 -19.82
N HIS A 204 -11.67 -26.96 -18.59
CA HIS A 204 -12.57 -27.18 -17.46
C HIS A 204 -13.91 -26.45 -17.62
N LEU A 205 -13.88 -25.18 -18.02
CA LEU A 205 -15.10 -24.38 -18.21
C LEU A 205 -15.97 -24.89 -19.36
N SER A 206 -15.38 -25.36 -20.47
CA SER A 206 -16.14 -25.97 -21.56
C SER A 206 -16.84 -27.26 -21.12
N LYS A 207 -16.20 -28.05 -20.25
CA LYS A 207 -16.83 -29.24 -19.65
C LYS A 207 -18.02 -28.87 -18.76
N ILE A 208 -17.87 -27.85 -17.91
CA ILE A 208 -18.97 -27.33 -17.07
C ILE A 208 -20.14 -26.84 -17.93
N MET A 209 -19.88 -26.13 -19.03
CA MET A 209 -20.91 -25.71 -19.98
C MET A 209 -21.64 -26.91 -20.58
N ALA A 210 -20.91 -27.91 -21.08
CA ALA A 210 -21.49 -29.09 -21.71
C ALA A 210 -22.41 -29.88 -20.74
N GLU A 211 -22.07 -29.93 -19.45
CA GLU A 211 -22.85 -30.63 -18.44
C GLU A 211 -24.09 -29.86 -17.96
N ASN A 212 -24.04 -28.53 -17.92
CA ASN A 212 -25.07 -27.71 -17.27
C ASN A 212 -26.03 -27.01 -18.25
N VAL A 213 -25.60 -26.70 -19.47
CA VAL A 213 -26.49 -26.11 -20.49
C VAL A 213 -27.71 -26.99 -20.79
N PRO A 214 -27.60 -28.34 -20.87
CA PRO A 214 -28.77 -29.19 -21.07
C PRO A 214 -29.75 -29.23 -19.89
N LYS A 215 -29.32 -28.82 -18.69
CA LYS A 215 -30.14 -28.83 -17.47
C LYS A 215 -30.96 -27.54 -17.29
N LEU A 216 -30.75 -26.54 -18.15
CA LEU A 216 -31.46 -25.26 -18.06
C LEU A 216 -32.95 -25.44 -18.42
N ASN A 217 -33.81 -24.78 -17.66
CA ASN A 217 -35.21 -24.66 -18.03
C ASN A 217 -35.39 -23.63 -19.17
N GLN A 218 -36.61 -23.54 -19.72
CA GLN A 218 -36.93 -22.69 -20.88
C GLN A 218 -36.50 -21.22 -20.67
N GLU A 219 -36.89 -20.61 -19.56
CA GLU A 219 -36.60 -19.19 -19.28
C GLU A 219 -35.11 -18.94 -19.03
N GLN A 220 -34.45 -19.85 -18.32
CA GLN A 220 -33.00 -19.79 -18.08
C GLN A 220 -32.21 -19.93 -19.39
N LYS A 221 -32.66 -20.80 -20.28
CA LYS A 221 -32.04 -21.02 -21.59
C LYS A 221 -32.21 -19.80 -22.49
N GLU A 222 -33.39 -19.18 -22.50
CA GLU A 222 -33.63 -17.94 -23.25
C GLU A 222 -32.71 -16.80 -22.78
N ILE A 223 -32.51 -16.64 -21.47
CA ILE A 223 -31.57 -15.65 -20.92
C ILE A 223 -30.12 -15.99 -21.29
N TYR A 224 -29.74 -17.25 -21.13
CA TYR A 224 -28.41 -17.75 -21.44
C TYR A 224 -28.04 -17.51 -22.91
N ASP A 225 -28.91 -17.89 -23.84
CA ASP A 225 -28.71 -17.70 -25.29
C ASP A 225 -28.64 -16.21 -25.64
N LYS A 226 -29.43 -15.36 -24.97
CA LYS A 226 -29.40 -13.91 -25.18
C LYS A 226 -28.07 -13.29 -24.75
N ILE A 227 -27.53 -13.69 -23.59
CA ILE A 227 -26.23 -13.23 -23.09
C ILE A 227 -25.11 -13.71 -24.02
N LEU A 228 -25.13 -15.00 -24.40
CA LEU A 228 -24.13 -15.58 -25.29
C LEU A 228 -24.12 -14.86 -26.65
N ASN A 229 -25.30 -14.63 -27.23
CA ASN A 229 -25.43 -13.88 -28.47
C ASN A 229 -24.92 -12.43 -28.34
N SER A 230 -25.16 -11.77 -27.21
CA SER A 230 -24.64 -10.42 -26.93
C SER A 230 -23.12 -10.40 -26.92
N ILE A 231 -22.49 -11.38 -26.25
CA ILE A 231 -21.03 -11.52 -26.19
C ILE A 231 -20.46 -11.81 -27.59
N THR A 232 -21.03 -12.77 -28.33
CA THR A 232 -20.54 -13.13 -29.68
C THR A 232 -20.74 -12.04 -30.72
N SER A 233 -21.78 -11.21 -30.57
CA SER A 233 -22.04 -10.07 -31.45
C SER A 233 -21.31 -8.80 -31.00
N ASN A 234 -20.51 -8.87 -29.93
CA ASN A 234 -19.83 -7.74 -29.30
C ASN A 234 -20.78 -6.57 -28.95
N SER A 235 -22.04 -6.90 -28.63
CA SER A 235 -23.05 -5.94 -28.20
C SER A 235 -22.96 -5.78 -26.68
N GLY A 236 -22.74 -4.55 -26.18
CA GLY A 236 -22.76 -4.25 -24.75
C GLY A 236 -21.40 -4.06 -24.07
N ASP A 237 -20.31 -3.88 -24.82
CA ASP A 237 -18.97 -3.53 -24.30
C ASP A 237 -18.85 -2.09 -23.74
N GLY A 238 -19.98 -1.38 -23.62
CA GLY A 238 -20.04 0.02 -23.21
C GLY A 238 -19.48 1.00 -24.24
N LYS A 239 -18.95 0.55 -25.38
CA LYS A 239 -18.43 1.40 -26.46
C LYS A 239 -19.54 1.71 -27.43
N ILE A 240 -20.47 2.58 -27.01
CA ILE A 240 -21.48 3.06 -27.94
C ILE A 240 -20.80 4.01 -28.93
N LYS A 241 -20.95 3.75 -30.23
CA LYS A 241 -20.39 4.62 -31.27
C LYS A 241 -21.04 5.99 -31.17
N GLU A 242 -20.29 6.97 -30.69
CA GLU A 242 -20.69 8.38 -30.72
C GLU A 242 -20.39 8.96 -32.10
N VAL A 243 -21.39 9.60 -32.70
CA VAL A 243 -21.24 10.38 -33.93
C VAL A 243 -21.69 11.80 -33.58
N GLU A 244 -20.78 12.77 -33.72
CA GLU A 244 -21.05 14.20 -33.45
C GLU A 244 -21.59 14.47 -32.02
N GLY A 245 -21.06 13.76 -31.01
CA GLY A 245 -21.48 13.91 -29.62
C GLY A 245 -22.88 13.35 -29.32
N ARG A 246 -23.44 12.54 -30.23
CA ARG A 246 -24.70 11.80 -30.02
C ARG A 246 -24.44 10.30 -30.05
N ILE A 247 -25.05 9.62 -29.09
CA ILE A 247 -25.07 8.16 -28.96
C ILE A 247 -26.03 7.61 -30.01
N ASN A 248 -25.56 6.74 -30.90
CA ASN A 248 -26.44 6.04 -31.83
C ASN A 248 -27.02 4.80 -31.15
N ILE A 249 -28.29 4.88 -30.72
CA ILE A 249 -28.99 3.76 -30.07
C ILE A 249 -29.37 2.75 -31.17
N LEU A 250 -28.91 1.49 -31.06
CA LEU A 250 -29.28 0.43 -32.01
C LEU A 250 -30.80 0.30 -32.10
N GLU A 251 -31.33 0.18 -33.32
CA GLU A 251 -32.77 0.01 -33.59
C GLU A 251 -33.37 -1.25 -32.91
N SER A 252 -32.54 -2.23 -32.54
CA SER A 252 -32.97 -3.41 -31.79
C SER A 252 -33.19 -3.18 -30.29
N LEU A 253 -32.59 -2.13 -29.72
CA LEU A 253 -32.65 -1.83 -28.28
C LEU A 253 -33.85 -0.95 -27.91
N SER A 254 -34.44 -0.25 -28.88
CA SER A 254 -35.51 0.70 -28.61
C SER A 254 -36.44 0.85 -29.81
N ASN A 255 -37.72 1.09 -29.53
CA ASN A 255 -38.66 1.52 -30.56
C ASN A 255 -38.71 3.04 -30.54
N ILE A 256 -38.28 3.69 -31.62
CA ILE A 256 -38.36 5.14 -31.74
C ILE A 256 -39.84 5.53 -31.84
N VAL A 257 -40.26 6.45 -30.98
CA VAL A 257 -41.62 7.00 -30.99
C VAL A 257 -41.52 8.49 -31.28
N GLY A 258 -42.17 8.94 -32.35
CA GLY A 258 -42.09 10.33 -32.82
C GLY A 258 -43.02 11.31 -32.10
N ASP A 259 -43.99 10.82 -31.32
CA ASP A 259 -45.02 11.65 -30.71
C ASP A 259 -45.53 11.11 -29.38
N LEU A 260 -46.02 12.02 -28.54
CA LEU A 260 -46.49 11.70 -27.20
C LEU A 260 -47.77 10.85 -27.20
N ILE A 261 -48.60 10.91 -28.24
CA ILE A 261 -49.84 10.12 -28.33
C ILE A 261 -49.50 8.64 -28.49
N THR A 262 -48.57 8.32 -29.38
CA THR A 262 -48.08 6.97 -29.63
C THR A 262 -47.36 6.42 -28.40
N LEU A 263 -46.55 7.25 -27.72
CA LEU A 263 -45.86 6.85 -26.48
C LEU A 263 -46.88 6.49 -25.40
N THR A 264 -47.89 7.34 -25.18
CA THR A 264 -48.96 7.08 -24.22
C THR A 264 -49.72 5.81 -24.54
N LYS A 265 -50.11 5.57 -25.80
CA LYS A 265 -50.84 4.35 -26.17
C LYS A 265 -50.03 3.08 -25.92
N ARG A 266 -48.70 3.16 -26.04
CA ARG A 266 -47.79 2.03 -25.86
C ARG A 266 -47.54 1.71 -24.39
N ILE A 267 -47.33 2.73 -23.55
CA ILE A 267 -47.06 2.54 -22.12
C ILE A 267 -48.36 2.37 -21.32
N TYR A 268 -49.39 3.15 -21.64
CA TYR A 268 -50.70 3.16 -20.98
C TYR A 268 -51.83 2.87 -21.99
N PRO A 269 -51.97 1.62 -22.44
CA PRO A 269 -53.05 1.26 -23.36
C PRO A 269 -54.42 1.49 -22.71
N ASN A 270 -55.37 2.01 -23.48
CA ASN A 270 -56.75 2.29 -23.02
C ASN A 270 -56.86 3.20 -21.78
N ILE A 271 -55.92 4.15 -21.59
CA ILE A 271 -55.90 5.08 -20.45
C ILE A 271 -57.24 5.81 -20.18
N HIS A 272 -58.07 5.99 -21.21
CA HIS A 272 -59.39 6.61 -21.12
C HIS A 272 -60.48 5.75 -20.47
N GLN A 273 -60.24 4.44 -20.30
CA GLN A 273 -61.18 3.49 -19.71
C GLN A 273 -60.83 3.15 -18.25
N VAL A 274 -59.82 3.83 -17.72
CA VAL A 274 -59.23 3.57 -16.42
C VAL A 274 -60.14 4.17 -15.34
N GLY A 275 -60.75 3.29 -14.53
CA GLY A 275 -61.65 3.67 -13.43
C GLY A 275 -60.94 4.18 -12.17
N VAL A 276 -61.73 4.50 -11.14
CA VAL A 276 -61.29 5.15 -9.89
C VAL A 276 -60.27 4.33 -9.08
N ASP A 277 -60.24 3.00 -9.22
CA ASP A 277 -59.36 2.10 -8.45
C ASP A 277 -58.09 1.63 -9.19
N SER A 278 -57.58 2.43 -10.11
CA SER A 278 -56.50 2.07 -11.02
C SER A 278 -55.06 2.28 -10.51
N SER A 279 -54.89 2.62 -9.23
CA SER A 279 -53.59 2.93 -8.63
C SER A 279 -52.53 1.84 -8.83
N PRO A 280 -52.83 0.52 -8.69
CA PRO A 280 -51.84 -0.53 -8.93
C PRO A 280 -51.39 -0.59 -10.40
N TRP A 281 -52.33 -0.49 -11.34
CA TRP A 281 -52.07 -0.55 -12.78
C TRP A 281 -51.18 0.61 -13.27
N LEU A 282 -51.37 1.82 -12.72
CA LEU A 282 -50.54 2.98 -13.02
C LEU A 282 -49.11 2.82 -12.47
N LYS A 283 -48.95 2.21 -11.29
CA LYS A 283 -47.64 2.05 -10.62
C LYS A 283 -46.72 1.03 -11.28
N GLU A 284 -47.25 0.08 -12.03
CA GLU A 284 -46.47 -0.89 -12.81
C GLU A 284 -45.80 -0.29 -14.04
N ARG A 285 -46.08 0.98 -14.37
CA ARG A 285 -45.69 1.63 -15.62
C ARG A 285 -45.05 2.97 -15.32
N ALA A 286 -43.86 3.21 -15.88
CA ALA A 286 -43.14 4.46 -15.71
C ALA A 286 -42.59 4.97 -17.03
N ILE A 287 -42.59 6.29 -17.21
CA ILE A 287 -41.88 6.98 -18.28
C ILE A 287 -40.70 7.71 -17.62
N LEU A 288 -39.48 7.40 -18.05
CA LEU A 288 -38.27 8.09 -17.62
C LEU A 288 -37.96 9.20 -18.62
N THR A 289 -37.65 10.39 -18.10
CA THR A 289 -37.29 11.56 -18.92
C THR A 289 -36.01 12.20 -18.40
N PRO A 290 -35.22 12.86 -19.28
CA PRO A 290 -33.94 13.46 -18.88
C PRO A 290 -34.09 14.69 -17.98
N THR A 291 -35.23 15.39 -18.01
CA THR A 291 -35.46 16.61 -17.23
C THR A 291 -36.83 16.58 -16.54
N ASN A 292 -36.94 17.34 -15.43
CA ASN A 292 -38.19 17.51 -14.70
C ASN A 292 -39.25 18.26 -15.51
N ASP A 293 -38.85 19.20 -16.38
CA ASP A 293 -39.76 19.93 -17.25
C ASP A 293 -40.42 19.00 -18.28
N SER A 294 -39.64 18.06 -18.85
CA SER A 294 -40.18 17.02 -19.72
C SER A 294 -41.14 16.10 -18.95
N ALA A 295 -40.80 15.71 -17.72
CA ALA A 295 -41.69 14.92 -16.88
C ALA A 295 -43.02 15.65 -16.63
N ASN A 296 -42.97 16.92 -16.27
CA ASN A 296 -44.15 17.75 -16.02
C ASN A 296 -45.05 17.87 -17.25
N ASN A 297 -44.47 18.09 -18.44
CA ASN A 297 -45.23 18.17 -19.69
C ASN A 297 -45.96 16.86 -20.02
N ILE A 298 -45.28 15.72 -19.83
CA ILE A 298 -45.87 14.40 -20.04
C ILE A 298 -46.97 14.13 -19.01
N ASN A 299 -46.73 14.45 -17.74
CA ASN A 299 -47.72 14.26 -16.68
C ASN A 299 -49.00 15.06 -16.95
N ASN A 300 -48.87 16.34 -17.31
CA ASN A 300 -50.03 17.18 -17.67
C ASN A 300 -50.80 16.60 -18.86
N PHE A 301 -50.10 16.07 -19.86
CA PHE A 301 -50.73 15.42 -21.00
C PHE A 301 -51.47 14.13 -20.62
N LEU A 302 -50.91 13.31 -19.73
CA LEU A 302 -51.54 12.07 -19.26
C LEU A 302 -52.75 12.36 -18.36
N LEU A 303 -52.65 13.36 -17.48
CA LEU A 303 -53.74 13.78 -16.60
C LEU A 303 -54.97 14.22 -17.40
N ASN A 304 -54.79 14.95 -18.50
CA ASN A 304 -55.89 15.35 -19.40
C ASN A 304 -56.60 14.18 -20.09
N LYS A 305 -56.00 12.98 -20.10
CA LYS A 305 -56.56 11.78 -20.72
C LYS A 305 -57.29 10.86 -19.75
N LEU A 306 -57.07 11.02 -18.45
CA LEU A 306 -57.81 10.31 -17.42
C LEU A 306 -59.21 10.92 -17.33
N THR A 307 -60.25 10.14 -17.62
CA THR A 307 -61.63 10.61 -17.54
C THR A 307 -62.02 10.77 -16.08
N THR A 308 -62.06 12.01 -15.58
CA THR A 308 -62.75 12.34 -14.34
C THR A 308 -64.25 12.36 -14.61
N LYS A 309 -64.91 11.19 -14.61
CA LYS A 309 -66.35 11.17 -14.40
C LYS A 309 -66.58 11.50 -12.92
N HIS A 310 -67.14 12.68 -12.65
CA HIS A 310 -67.86 12.95 -11.41
C HIS A 310 -69.07 12.01 -11.28
#